data_AF-A0A564YGH5-F1
#
_entry.id   AF-A0A564YGH5-F1
#
_cell.length_a   1.000
_cell.length_b   1.000
_cell.length_c   1.000
_cell.angle_alpha   90.00
_cell.angle_beta   90.00
_cell.angle_gamma   90.00
#
_symmetry.space_group_name_H-M   'P 1'
#
loop_
_entity.id
_entity.type
_entity.pdbx_description
1 polymer ?
#
loop_
_entity_poly.entity_id
_entity_poly.type
_entity_poly.pdbx_seq_one_letter_code
_entity_poly.pdbx_strand_id
1 'polypeptide(L)'
;MYTPNKEHIRHILLCEVYKGNTTSSAAKTLKGTYGNDIVNEKTCRIWFSAGGFKKDDPSLKDELRAGCSTKLNYEQLQVASDESPTCTTRELGKTFHVSRHI
;
A
#
# COMPACT_ATOMS: atom_id res chain seq x y z
N MET A 1 22.50 13.90 12.71
CA MET A 1 22.53 12.78 11.74
C MET A 1 21.37 12.94 10.78
N TYR A 2 21.61 12.84 9.48
CA TYR A 2 20.56 12.94 8.47
C TYR A 2 19.76 11.63 8.44
N THR A 3 18.44 11.74 8.56
CA THR A 3 17.53 10.58 8.46
C THR A 3 16.90 10.62 7.06
N PRO A 4 17.24 9.69 6.15
CA PRO A 4 16.67 9.68 4.82
C PRO A 4 15.17 9.37 4.88
N ASN A 5 14.38 10.07 4.06
CA ASN A 5 12.96 9.76 3.91
C ASN A 5 12.77 8.49 3.04
N LYS A 6 11.53 7.97 3.00
CA LYS A 6 11.21 6.74 2.26
C LYS A 6 11.50 6.83 0.75
N GLU A 7 11.22 7.98 0.14
CA GLU A 7 11.46 8.21 -1.30
C GLU A 7 12.95 8.23 -1.64
N HIS A 8 13.77 8.83 -0.77
CA HIS A 8 15.22 8.85 -0.91
C HIS A 8 15.82 7.45 -0.88
N ILE A 9 15.32 6.61 0.04
CA ILE A 9 15.74 5.20 0.12
C ILE A 9 15.33 4.43 -1.14
N ARG A 10 14.13 4.68 -1.66
CA ARG A 10 13.66 4.05 -2.91
C ARG A 10 14.50 4.48 -4.12
N HIS A 11 14.91 5.74 -4.20
CA HIS A 11 15.81 6.20 -5.27
C HIS A 11 17.16 5.48 -5.23
N ILE A 12 17.75 5.33 -4.05
CA ILE A 12 19.02 4.60 -3.90
C ILE A 12 18.83 3.15 -4.37
N LEU A 13 17.77 2.49 -3.94
CA LEU A 13 17.46 1.12 -4.36
C LEU A 13 17.27 1.01 -5.87
N LEU A 14 16.56 1.95 -6.49
CA LEU A 14 16.37 2.01 -7.93
C LEU A 14 17.70 2.20 -8.68
N CYS A 15 18.57 3.10 -8.21
CA CYS A 15 19.91 3.26 -8.77
C CYS A 15 20.72 1.96 -8.72
N GLU A 16 20.61 1.18 -7.63
CA GLU A 16 21.29 -0.12 -7.51
C GLU A 16 20.72 -1.16 -8.49
N VAL A 17 19.41 -1.19 -8.70
CA VAL A 17 18.77 -2.03 -9.74
C VAL A 17 19.30 -1.68 -11.13
N TYR A 18 19.38 -0.39 -11.48
CA TYR A 18 19.90 0.05 -12.78
C TYR A 18 21.38 -0.30 -13.00
N LYS A 19 22.18 -0.38 -11.93
CA LYS A 19 23.57 -0.85 -12.00
C LYS A 19 23.67 -2.37 -12.18
N GLY A 20 22.57 -3.12 -12.13
CA GLY A 20 22.55 -4.58 -12.19
C GLY A 20 22.98 -5.24 -10.87
N ASN A 21 22.96 -4.50 -9.76
CA ASN A 21 23.35 -5.02 -8.46
C ASN A 21 22.25 -5.88 -7.83
N THR A 22 22.64 -6.81 -6.96
CA THR A 22 21.70 -7.64 -6.22
C THR A 22 21.12 -6.91 -5.01
N THR A 23 19.97 -7.36 -4.53
CA THR A 23 19.32 -6.84 -3.32
C THR A 23 20.26 -6.83 -2.10
N SER A 24 21.09 -7.86 -1.97
CA SER A 24 22.05 -7.99 -0.88
C SER A 24 23.14 -6.91 -0.93
N SER A 25 23.56 -6.52 -2.13
CA SER A 25 24.51 -5.41 -2.33
C SER A 25 23.87 -4.08 -1.94
N ALA A 26 22.66 -3.82 -2.46
CA ALA A 26 21.93 -2.59 -2.16
C ALA A 26 21.63 -2.41 -0.66
N ALA A 27 21.26 -3.49 0.03
CA ALA A 27 21.05 -3.49 1.48
C ALA A 27 22.33 -3.17 2.27
N LYS A 28 23.49 -3.70 1.83
CA LYS A 28 24.79 -3.38 2.43
C LYS A 28 25.15 -1.92 2.23
N THR A 29 24.94 -1.38 1.03
CA THR A 29 25.16 0.04 0.72
C THR A 29 24.33 0.93 1.64
N LEU A 30 23.02 0.68 1.74
CA LEU A 30 22.13 1.45 2.63
C LEU A 30 22.60 1.41 4.09
N LYS A 31 22.95 0.23 4.59
CA LYS A 31 23.43 0.03 5.94
C LYS A 31 24.76 0.75 6.20
N GLY A 32 25.67 0.75 5.23
CA GLY A 32 26.94 1.47 5.32
C GLY A 32 26.79 2.99 5.28
N THR A 33 25.82 3.51 4.51
CA THR A 33 25.60 4.96 4.38
C THR A 33 24.78 5.55 5.53
N TYR A 34 23.76 4.85 6.00
CA TYR A 34 22.75 5.42 6.92
C TYR A 34 22.57 4.64 8.24
N GLY A 35 23.24 3.49 8.42
CA GLY A 35 23.12 2.67 9.62
C GLY A 35 22.07 1.55 9.52
N ASN A 36 21.95 0.74 10.58
CA ASN A 36 21.16 -0.51 10.56
C ASN A 36 19.63 -0.31 10.48
N ASP A 37 19.09 0.82 10.93
CA ASP A 37 17.65 0.98 11.20
C ASP A 37 16.83 1.54 10.02
N ILE A 38 17.43 1.59 8.83
CA ILE A 38 16.88 2.39 7.73
C ILE A 38 15.84 1.62 6.92
N VAL A 39 16.17 0.39 6.51
CA VAL A 39 15.25 -0.52 5.82
C VAL A 39 15.55 -1.98 6.19
N ASN A 40 14.51 -2.73 6.51
CA ASN A 40 14.59 -4.17 6.69
C ASN A 40 14.94 -4.86 5.36
N GLU A 41 15.88 -5.82 5.38
CA GLU A 41 16.25 -6.65 4.24
C GLU A 41 15.04 -7.31 3.55
N LYS A 42 14.03 -7.73 4.34
CA LYS A 42 12.78 -8.29 3.80
C LYS A 42 12.04 -7.27 2.92
N THR A 43 11.96 -6.02 3.38
CA THR A 43 11.37 -4.93 2.60
C THR A 43 12.15 -4.74 1.31
N CYS A 44 13.48 -4.64 1.39
CA CYS A 44 14.36 -4.51 0.22
C CYS A 44 14.12 -5.63 -0.83
N ARG A 45 13.99 -6.89 -0.39
CA ARG A 45 13.65 -8.02 -1.26
C ARG A 45 12.29 -7.87 -1.94
N ILE A 46 11.26 -7.47 -1.21
CA ILE A 46 9.93 -7.25 -1.80
C ILE A 46 10.00 -6.20 -2.91
N TRP A 47 10.72 -5.11 -2.70
CA TRP A 47 10.90 -4.06 -3.72
C TRP A 47 11.63 -4.56 -4.97
N PHE A 48 12.67 -5.38 -4.80
CA PHE A 48 13.41 -5.98 -5.91
C PHE A 48 12.63 -7.07 -6.66
N SER A 49 11.76 -7.82 -5.98
CA SER A 49 11.08 -9.00 -6.56
C SER A 49 9.66 -8.75 -7.05
N ALA A 50 8.88 -7.91 -6.35
CA ALA A 50 7.43 -7.75 -6.60
C ALA A 50 7.10 -6.71 -7.68
N GLY A 51 8.08 -6.29 -8.48
CA GLY A 51 7.89 -5.20 -9.44
C GLY A 51 7.73 -3.84 -8.77
N GLY A 52 8.30 -3.64 -7.57
CA GLY A 52 8.31 -2.34 -6.88
C GLY A 52 9.00 -1.23 -7.68
N PHE A 53 9.82 -1.62 -8.66
CA PHE A 53 10.37 -0.75 -9.70
C PHE A 53 9.78 -1.19 -11.05
N LYS A 54 8.52 -0.82 -11.31
CA LYS A 54 7.91 -0.99 -12.63
C LYS A 54 8.76 -0.21 -13.64
N LYS A 55 9.20 -0.87 -14.71
CA LYS A 55 10.06 -0.27 -15.75
C LYS A 55 9.48 1.01 -16.35
N ASP A 56 8.15 1.10 -16.39
CA ASP A 56 7.38 2.18 -17.03
C ASP A 56 6.66 3.11 -16.03
N ASP A 57 6.84 2.90 -14.72
CA ASP A 57 6.27 3.78 -13.68
C ASP A 57 7.39 4.28 -12.75
N PRO A 58 7.91 5.50 -12.99
CA PRO A 58 8.93 6.10 -12.15
C PRO A 58 8.37 6.63 -10.83
N SER A 59 7.05 6.51 -10.60
CA SER A 59 6.45 6.97 -9.35
C SER A 59 6.89 6.03 -8.21
N LEU A 60 7.97 6.44 -7.52
CA LEU A 60 8.45 5.77 -6.30
C LEU A 60 7.52 6.00 -5.10
N LYS A 61 6.25 6.34 -5.34
CA LYS A 61 5.24 6.56 -4.31
C LYS A 61 4.60 5.23 -3.94
N ASP A 62 4.04 5.18 -2.73
CA ASP A 62 3.24 4.02 -2.36
C ASP A 62 2.01 3.98 -3.26
N GLU A 63 1.79 2.85 -3.93
CA GLU A 63 0.52 2.59 -4.61
C GLU A 63 -0.60 2.66 -3.55
N LEU A 64 -1.72 3.29 -3.91
CA LEU A 64 -2.90 3.25 -3.05
C LEU A 64 -3.21 1.78 -2.78
N ARG A 65 -3.08 1.36 -1.52
CA ARG A 65 -3.50 0.02 -1.13
C ARG A 65 -4.94 -0.12 -1.57
N ALA A 66 -5.22 -1.13 -2.39
CA ALA A 66 -6.58 -1.55 -2.65
C ALA A 66 -7.22 -1.78 -1.28
N GLY A 67 -8.11 -0.87 -0.87
CA GLY A 67 -8.93 -1.06 0.32
C GLY A 67 -9.74 -2.34 0.15
N CYS A 68 -10.33 -2.83 1.24
CA CYS A 68 -11.39 -3.81 1.10
C CYS A 68 -12.51 -3.14 0.29
N SER A 69 -12.75 -3.59 -0.94
CA SER A 69 -13.90 -3.14 -1.71
C SER A 69 -15.15 -3.68 -1.04
N THR A 70 -15.68 -2.95 -0.05
CA THR A 70 -17.07 -3.15 0.37
C THR A 70 -17.94 -2.82 -0.83
N LYS A 71 -18.40 -3.85 -1.53
CA LYS A 71 -19.38 -3.76 -2.62
C LYS A 71 -20.73 -3.35 -2.02
N LEU A 72 -20.83 -2.13 -1.53
CA LEU A 72 -22.10 -1.53 -1.17
C LEU A 72 -22.50 -0.63 -2.34
N ASN A 73 -23.52 -1.04 -3.08
CA ASN A 73 -24.05 -0.21 -4.16
C ASN A 73 -24.91 0.89 -3.53
N TYR A 74 -24.52 2.14 -3.74
CA TYR A 74 -25.17 3.31 -3.15
C TYR A 74 -26.62 3.48 -3.64
N GLU A 75 -26.90 3.16 -4.90
CA GLU A 75 -28.24 3.27 -5.48
C GLU A 75 -29.22 2.29 -4.80
N GLN A 76 -28.79 1.05 -4.57
CA GLN A 76 -29.58 0.06 -3.83
C GLN A 76 -29.81 0.52 -2.38
N LEU A 77 -28.81 1.14 -1.74
CA LEU A 77 -28.93 1.68 -0.38
C LEU A 77 -29.93 2.85 -0.31
N GLN A 78 -29.93 3.70 -1.32
CA GLN A 78 -30.87 4.82 -1.42
C GLN A 78 -32.31 4.32 -1.60
N VAL A 79 -32.53 3.36 -2.49
CA VAL A 79 -33.85 2.71 -2.68
C VAL A 79 -34.37 2.09 -1.38
N ALA A 80 -33.51 1.37 -0.64
CA ALA A 80 -33.91 0.74 0.62
C ALA A 80 -34.23 1.76 1.73
N SER A 81 -33.59 2.93 1.72
CA SER A 81 -33.87 4.03 2.65
C SER A 81 -35.18 4.73 2.32
N ASP A 82 -35.49 4.89 1.03
CA ASP A 82 -36.72 5.54 0.56
C ASP A 82 -37.95 4.64 0.73
N GLU A 83 -37.81 3.33 0.54
CA GLU A 83 -38.88 2.34 0.72
C GLU A 83 -39.32 2.19 2.18
N SER A 84 -38.40 2.39 3.13
CA SER A 84 -38.70 2.32 4.56
C SER A 84 -37.96 3.41 5.33
N PRO A 85 -38.53 4.62 5.45
CA PRO A 85 -37.91 5.74 6.15
C PRO A 85 -37.72 5.51 7.67
N THR A 86 -38.29 4.43 8.21
CA THR A 86 -38.13 4.01 9.62
C THR A 86 -37.15 2.84 9.79
N CYS A 87 -36.53 2.37 8.71
CA CYS A 87 -35.59 1.24 8.76
C CYS A 87 -34.37 1.57 9.64
N THR A 88 -34.05 0.65 10.55
CA THR A 88 -32.84 0.77 11.37
C THR A 88 -31.61 0.30 10.58
N THR A 89 -30.43 0.85 10.92
CA THR A 89 -29.14 0.42 10.36
C THR A 89 -28.89 -1.09 10.51
N ARG A 90 -29.50 -1.75 11.51
CA ARG A 90 -29.40 -3.21 11.68
C ARG A 90 -30.13 -3.97 10.58
N GLU A 91 -31.33 -3.52 10.22
CA GLU A 91 -32.14 -4.15 9.19
C GLU A 91 -31.51 -3.92 7.82
N LEU A 92 -31.04 -2.70 7.54
CA LEU A 92 -30.26 -2.42 6.33
C LEU A 92 -28.99 -3.27 6.25
N GLY A 93 -28.28 -3.47 7.38
CA GLY A 93 -27.12 -4.36 7.42
C GLY A 93 -27.42 -5.79 6.98
N LYS A 94 -28.58 -6.33 7.38
CA LYS A 94 -29.04 -7.65 6.93
C LYS A 94 -29.33 -7.67 5.42
N THR A 95 -30.01 -6.64 4.91
CA THR A 95 -30.34 -6.51 3.48
C THR A 95 -29.08 -6.46 2.61
N PHE A 96 -28.07 -5.69 3.03
CA PHE A 96 -26.82 -5.53 2.28
C PHE A 96 -25.75 -6.55 2.63
N HIS A 97 -26.05 -7.52 3.50
CA HIS A 97 -25.07 -8.50 4.01
C HIS A 97 -23.81 -7.83 4.57
N VAL A 98 -23.98 -6.64 5.17
CA VAL A 98 -22.92 -5.88 5.80
C VAL A 98 -23.06 -5.96 7.31
N SER A 99 -21.96 -6.24 7.99
CA SER A 99 -21.92 -6.24 9.44
C SER A 99 -21.90 -4.81 9.96
N ARG A 100 -22.61 -4.54 11.06
CA ARG A 100 -22.48 -3.28 11.78
C ARG A 100 -21.05 -3.17 12.31
N HIS A 101 -20.32 -2.14 11.88
CA HIS A 101 -19.09 -1.77 12.55
C HIS A 101 -19.45 -1.07 13.86
N ILE A 102 -18.87 -1.51 14.98
CA ILE A 102 -19.05 -0.87 16.29
C ILE A 102 -18.24 0.42 16.38
#